data_AF-G0UU37-F1
#
_entry.id   AF-G0UU37-F1
#
_cell.length_a   1.000
_cell.length_b   1.000
_cell.length_c   1.000
_cell.angle_alpha   90.00
_cell.angle_beta   90.00
_cell.angle_gamma   90.00
#
_symmetry.space_group_name_H-M   'P 1'
#
loop_
_entity.id
_entity.type
_entity.pdbx_description
1 polymer ?
#
loop_
_entity_poly.entity_id
_entity_poly.type
_entity_poly.pdbx_seq_one_letter_code
_entity_poly.pdbx_strand_id
1 'polypeptide(L)'
;MRCHQAWHSAASFELYFLFLFFRSSSVSAGHPSGRWRDMPNNDPDGPPPERSARVRPQRQSCVPTVRHPRSVDPRFDDLYGAVDHKQFEDNYKFLREQEEEEERQRRHRIKCLKTAVRRHMKEDLGVDDEEEEQDEFSMKHHEEIEALMFRRLPDVKAELKQLQHESQVYVSKVKGRQVQTRRDAVRKEVIKREVAAVRSGKKLRPFIPKRSQLKREVLAEAFEKLEKKGGKGAVDKYLERKAKGRHRMK
;
A
#
# COMPACT_ATOMS: atom_id res chain seq x y z
N MET A 1 43.98 22.07 11.61
CA MET A 1 44.08 20.61 11.37
C MET A 1 42.73 19.96 11.65
N ARG A 2 42.20 19.22 10.67
CA ARG A 2 41.14 18.18 10.71
C ARG A 2 39.96 18.32 11.70
N CYS A 3 38.75 18.51 11.16
CA CYS A 3 37.61 17.60 11.35
C CYS A 3 36.41 18.04 10.50
N HIS A 4 36.50 17.74 9.19
CA HIS A 4 35.36 17.67 8.28
C HIS A 4 34.88 16.21 8.31
N GLN A 5 33.80 15.89 9.04
CA GLN A 5 33.06 14.63 8.88
C GLN A 5 31.81 14.62 9.76
N ALA A 6 30.63 14.56 9.12
CA ALA A 6 29.46 13.75 9.53
C ALA A 6 28.12 14.32 9.02
N TRP A 7 27.95 14.46 7.70
CA TRP A 7 26.61 14.66 7.09
C TRP A 7 26.45 13.75 5.87
N HIS A 8 26.49 12.43 6.09
CA HIS A 8 26.08 11.45 5.11
C HIS A 8 25.34 10.30 5.78
N SER A 9 24.04 10.50 6.09
CA SER A 9 23.12 9.36 6.20
C SER A 9 21.66 9.80 6.09
N ALA A 10 21.18 10.01 4.86
CA ALA A 10 19.73 10.13 4.58
C ALA A 10 19.36 9.87 3.11
N ALA A 11 20.15 9.06 2.38
CA ALA A 11 19.93 8.87 0.94
C ALA A 11 20.13 7.42 0.50
N SER A 12 19.37 6.48 1.10
CA SER A 12 19.35 5.07 0.64
C SER A 12 18.04 4.36 1.01
N PHE A 13 16.87 4.96 0.72
CA PHE A 13 15.57 4.35 1.08
C PHE A 13 14.56 4.19 -0.07
N GLU A 14 15.01 4.15 -1.33
CA GLU A 14 14.10 4.00 -2.49
C GLU A 14 14.26 2.73 -3.35
N LEU A 15 15.02 1.70 -2.95
CA LEU A 15 15.31 0.56 -3.86
C LEU A 15 15.09 -0.86 -3.33
N TYR A 16 14.27 -1.08 -2.29
CA TYR A 16 13.89 -2.45 -1.87
C TYR A 16 12.47 -2.90 -2.31
N PHE A 17 11.76 -2.13 -3.13
CA PHE A 17 10.35 -2.41 -3.45
C PHE A 17 10.09 -3.28 -4.70
N LEU A 18 11.10 -3.94 -5.27
CA LEU A 18 11.00 -4.53 -6.62
C LEU A 18 10.98 -6.06 -6.73
N PHE A 19 10.98 -6.87 -5.66
CA PHE A 19 11.22 -8.32 -5.84
C PHE A 19 10.31 -9.36 -5.19
N LEU A 20 9.22 -9.04 -4.46
CA LEU A 20 8.57 -10.08 -3.63
C LEU A 20 7.07 -10.36 -3.83
N PHE A 21 6.46 -10.08 -4.98
CA PHE A 21 5.08 -10.55 -5.20
C PHE A 21 4.79 -10.86 -6.67
N PHE A 22 5.14 -12.07 -7.13
CA PHE A 22 4.44 -12.70 -8.27
C PHE A 22 4.60 -14.24 -8.27
N ARG A 23 3.98 -14.92 -7.30
CA ARG A 23 3.65 -16.35 -7.40
C ARG A 23 2.28 -16.45 -8.09
N SER A 24 2.30 -16.43 -9.42
CA SER A 24 1.10 -16.52 -10.26
C SER A 24 0.59 -17.97 -10.24
N SER A 25 -0.54 -18.20 -9.58
CA SER A 25 -1.28 -19.45 -9.69
C SER A 25 -2.12 -19.38 -10.96
N SER A 26 -1.61 -19.97 -12.05
CA SER A 26 -2.36 -20.17 -13.28
C SER A 26 -3.40 -21.27 -13.06
N VAL A 27 -4.63 -20.90 -12.75
CA VAL A 27 -5.77 -21.83 -12.78
C VAL A 27 -6.19 -21.97 -14.25
N SER A 28 -5.84 -23.10 -14.86
CA SER A 28 -6.26 -23.44 -16.22
C SER A 28 -7.75 -23.81 -16.22
N ALA A 29 -8.60 -23.00 -16.84
CA ALA A 29 -9.99 -23.34 -17.09
C ALA A 29 -10.07 -24.39 -18.22
N GLY A 30 -10.12 -25.67 -17.85
CA GLY A 30 -10.43 -26.75 -18.77
C GLY A 30 -11.89 -26.69 -19.21
N HIS A 31 -12.14 -26.50 -20.51
CA HIS A 31 -13.46 -26.67 -21.11
C HIS A 31 -13.77 -28.17 -21.24
N PRO A 32 -14.88 -28.67 -20.70
CA PRO A 32 -15.34 -30.02 -20.98
C PRO A 32 -15.96 -30.04 -22.38
N SER A 33 -15.25 -30.59 -23.36
CA SER A 33 -15.84 -30.98 -24.63
C SER A 33 -16.82 -32.12 -24.40
N GLY A 34 -18.11 -31.77 -24.33
CA GLY A 34 -19.22 -32.70 -24.22
C GLY A 34 -19.30 -33.60 -25.44
N ARG A 35 -18.72 -34.79 -25.33
CA ARG A 35 -18.92 -35.94 -26.21
C ARG A 35 -20.38 -36.40 -26.04
N TRP A 36 -21.24 -36.06 -27.00
CA TRP A 36 -22.58 -36.62 -27.12
C TRP A 36 -22.42 -38.14 -27.25
N ARG A 37 -22.79 -38.88 -26.19
CA ARG A 37 -22.93 -40.33 -26.24
C ARG A 37 -24.20 -40.64 -26.98
N ASP A 38 -24.09 -41.57 -27.92
CA ASP A 38 -25.18 -42.20 -28.65
C ASP A 38 -26.30 -42.61 -27.69
N MET A 39 -27.51 -42.10 -27.94
CA MET A 39 -28.71 -42.53 -27.25
C MET A 39 -29.06 -43.94 -27.75
N PRO A 40 -29.26 -44.93 -26.86
CA PRO A 40 -29.68 -46.25 -27.29
C PRO A 40 -31.08 -46.17 -27.92
N ASN A 41 -31.22 -46.79 -29.09
CA ASN A 41 -32.51 -47.01 -29.76
C ASN A 41 -33.46 -47.75 -28.79
N ASN A 42 -34.50 -47.05 -28.33
CA ASN A 42 -35.61 -47.64 -27.60
C ASN A 42 -36.60 -48.21 -28.61
N ASP A 43 -36.38 -49.45 -29.04
CA ASP A 43 -37.42 -50.25 -29.69
C ASP A 43 -38.46 -50.67 -28.63
N PRO A 44 -39.75 -50.33 -28.79
CA PRO A 44 -40.78 -50.60 -27.78
C PRO A 44 -41.19 -52.08 -27.68
N ASP A 45 -40.81 -52.92 -28.64
CA ASP A 45 -41.20 -54.34 -28.73
C ASP A 45 -40.05 -55.33 -28.45
N GLY A 46 -38.91 -54.85 -27.94
CA GLY A 46 -37.79 -55.71 -27.55
C GLY A 46 -38.07 -56.50 -26.25
N PRO A 47 -37.55 -57.74 -26.10
CA PRO A 47 -37.63 -58.44 -24.83
C PRO A 47 -36.99 -57.59 -23.71
N PRO A 48 -37.55 -57.59 -22.50
CA PRO A 48 -37.07 -56.74 -21.42
C PRO A 48 -35.57 -57.00 -21.18
N PRO A 49 -34.76 -55.94 -21.06
CA PRO A 49 -33.31 -56.08 -20.98
C PRO A 49 -32.93 -56.96 -19.77
N GLU A 50 -32.05 -57.94 -20.00
CA GLU A 50 -31.57 -58.85 -18.95
C GLU A 50 -30.92 -58.06 -17.81
N ARG A 51 -31.61 -58.00 -16.67
CA ARG A 51 -31.09 -57.35 -15.47
C ARG A 51 -30.26 -58.36 -14.69
N SER A 52 -28.94 -58.27 -14.83
CA SER A 52 -28.02 -59.01 -13.97
C SER A 52 -28.22 -58.61 -12.50
N ALA A 53 -28.46 -59.60 -11.62
CA ALA A 53 -28.60 -59.40 -10.17
C ALA A 53 -27.35 -58.79 -9.49
N ARG A 54 -26.22 -58.73 -10.21
CA ARG A 54 -24.97 -58.12 -9.72
C ARG A 54 -24.90 -56.61 -9.99
N VAL A 55 -25.80 -56.06 -10.81
CA VAL A 55 -25.81 -54.62 -11.13
C VAL A 55 -26.75 -53.91 -10.16
N ARG A 56 -26.18 -53.13 -9.24
CA ARG A 56 -26.97 -52.31 -8.32
C ARG A 56 -27.81 -51.31 -9.13
N PRO A 57 -29.13 -51.22 -8.89
CA PRO A 57 -29.97 -50.26 -9.59
C PRO A 57 -29.45 -48.85 -9.33
N GLN A 58 -29.16 -48.12 -10.41
CA GLN A 58 -28.87 -46.69 -10.34
C GLN A 58 -30.13 -46.02 -9.74
N ARG A 59 -30.03 -45.54 -8.50
CA ARG A 59 -31.10 -44.77 -7.85
C ARG A 59 -31.22 -43.44 -8.59
N GLN A 60 -31.99 -43.41 -9.67
CA GLN A 60 -32.48 -42.16 -10.24
C GLN A 60 -33.55 -41.66 -9.27
N SER A 61 -33.16 -40.86 -8.27
CA SER A 61 -34.12 -40.12 -7.46
C SER A 61 -34.74 -39.06 -8.36
N CYS A 62 -35.84 -39.40 -9.01
CA CYS A 62 -36.70 -38.47 -9.75
C CYS A 62 -37.43 -37.48 -8.84
N VAL A 63 -37.21 -37.56 -7.52
CA VAL A 63 -37.65 -36.53 -6.58
C VAL A 63 -36.75 -35.30 -6.77
N PRO A 64 -37.28 -34.15 -7.21
CA PRO A 64 -36.49 -32.93 -7.32
C PRO A 64 -35.94 -32.61 -5.93
N THR A 65 -34.64 -32.80 -5.73
CA THR A 65 -33.97 -32.35 -4.52
C THR A 65 -34.12 -30.84 -4.45
N VAL A 66 -34.97 -30.37 -3.53
CA VAL A 66 -35.07 -28.95 -3.16
C VAL A 66 -33.70 -28.58 -2.61
N ARG A 67 -32.86 -27.97 -3.44
CA ARG A 67 -31.56 -27.46 -3.00
C ARG A 67 -31.86 -26.27 -2.11
N HIS A 68 -31.66 -26.42 -0.81
CA HIS A 68 -31.66 -25.27 0.08
C HIS A 68 -30.65 -24.26 -0.45
N PRO A 69 -31.03 -22.97 -0.62
CA PRO A 69 -30.09 -21.94 -0.98
C PRO A 69 -28.97 -21.96 0.06
N ARG A 70 -27.72 -21.94 -0.40
CA ARG A 70 -26.58 -21.84 0.50
C ARG A 70 -26.76 -20.58 1.32
N SER A 71 -26.57 -20.65 2.63
CA SER A 71 -26.50 -19.44 3.46
C SER A 71 -25.36 -18.59 2.92
N VAL A 72 -25.68 -17.51 2.21
CA VAL A 72 -24.69 -16.57 1.72
C VAL A 72 -24.42 -15.59 2.85
N ASP A 73 -23.15 -15.42 3.21
CA ASP A 73 -22.77 -14.40 4.17
C ASP A 73 -23.01 -13.03 3.51
N PRO A 74 -23.89 -12.19 4.08
CA PRO A 74 -24.26 -10.93 3.46
C PRO A 74 -23.08 -9.96 3.30
N ARG A 75 -21.98 -10.17 4.03
CA ARG A 75 -20.75 -9.38 3.87
C ARG A 75 -20.02 -9.67 2.55
N PHE A 76 -20.28 -10.81 1.95
CA PHE A 76 -19.62 -11.31 0.75
C PHE A 76 -20.59 -11.59 -0.40
N ASP A 77 -21.88 -11.26 -0.24
CA ASP A 77 -22.84 -11.35 -1.35
C ASP A 77 -22.75 -10.07 -2.19
N ASP A 78 -22.50 -10.24 -3.49
CA ASP A 78 -22.50 -9.14 -4.47
C ASP A 78 -23.88 -8.44 -4.53
N LEU A 79 -24.94 -9.10 -4.05
CA LEU A 79 -26.30 -8.56 -3.96
C LEU A 79 -26.47 -7.45 -2.89
N TYR A 80 -25.60 -7.35 -1.88
CA TYR A 80 -25.67 -6.27 -0.88
C TYR A 80 -25.00 -4.96 -1.32
N GLY A 81 -24.58 -4.88 -2.59
CA GLY A 81 -24.08 -3.66 -3.21
C GLY A 81 -22.59 -3.42 -2.97
N ALA A 82 -22.01 -2.50 -3.76
CA ALA A 82 -20.63 -2.08 -3.57
C ALA A 82 -20.50 -1.30 -2.26
N VAL A 83 -19.44 -1.58 -1.48
CA VAL A 83 -19.14 -0.84 -0.24
C VAL A 83 -19.05 0.65 -0.56
N ASP A 84 -19.88 1.46 0.09
CA ASP A 84 -19.76 2.91 0.02
C ASP A 84 -18.47 3.33 0.76
N HIS A 85 -17.41 3.49 -0.02
CA HIS A 85 -16.11 3.91 0.48
C HIS A 85 -16.19 5.23 1.23
N LYS A 86 -17.11 6.13 0.88
CA LYS A 86 -17.24 7.41 1.55
C LYS A 86 -17.82 7.24 2.95
N GLN A 87 -18.90 6.48 3.06
CA GLN A 87 -19.49 6.13 4.36
C GLN A 87 -18.48 5.36 5.24
N PHE A 88 -17.71 4.44 4.66
CA PHE A 88 -16.63 3.75 5.39
C PHE A 88 -15.56 4.73 5.88
N GLU A 89 -15.09 5.63 5.02
CA GLU A 89 -14.10 6.63 5.41
C GLU A 89 -14.58 7.60 6.48
N ASP A 90 -15.86 7.97 6.45
CA ASP A 90 -16.48 8.83 7.45
C ASP A 90 -16.63 8.09 8.79
N ASN A 91 -17.12 6.84 8.77
CA ASN A 91 -17.29 6.01 9.97
C ASN A 91 -15.96 5.64 10.64
N TYR A 92 -14.89 5.47 9.87
CA TYR A 92 -13.58 5.04 10.35
C TYR A 92 -12.51 6.15 10.28
N LYS A 93 -12.93 7.42 10.15
CA LYS A 93 -12.01 8.58 10.12
C LYS A 93 -11.12 8.63 11.36
N PHE A 94 -11.66 8.25 12.52
CA PHE A 94 -10.94 8.24 13.80
C PHE A 94 -9.69 7.36 13.78
N LEU A 95 -9.62 6.31 12.95
CA LEU A 95 -8.42 5.49 12.82
C LEU A 95 -7.25 6.28 12.21
N ARG A 96 -7.53 7.14 11.23
CA ARG A 96 -6.52 8.02 10.64
C ARG A 96 -6.10 9.10 11.62
N GLU A 97 -7.06 9.68 12.34
CA GLU A 97 -6.78 10.69 13.37
C GLU A 97 -5.94 10.11 14.51
N GLN A 98 -6.23 8.88 14.94
CA GLN A 98 -5.44 8.17 15.95
C GLN A 98 -4.02 7.88 15.45
N GLU A 99 -3.85 7.35 14.22
CA GLU A 99 -2.52 7.14 13.63
C GLU A 99 -1.71 8.45 13.55
N GLU A 100 -2.36 9.57 13.21
CA GLU A 100 -1.74 10.89 13.13
C GLU A 100 -1.38 11.46 14.52
N GLU A 101 -2.22 11.23 15.53
CA GLU A 101 -1.96 11.61 16.92
C GLU A 101 -0.77 10.84 17.48
N GLU A 102 -0.72 9.51 17.27
CA GLU A 102 0.40 8.67 17.68
C GLU A 102 1.71 9.12 17.03
N GLU A 103 1.69 9.48 15.74
CA GLU A 103 2.88 10.05 15.08
C GLU A 103 3.24 11.44 15.63
N ARG A 104 2.27 12.27 16.00
CA ARG A 104 2.52 13.58 16.61
C ARG A 104 3.20 13.41 17.96
N GLN A 105 2.68 12.53 18.81
CA GLN A 105 3.27 12.17 20.10
C GLN A 105 4.67 11.58 19.92
N ARG A 106 4.86 10.67 18.97
CA ARG A 106 6.19 10.10 18.63
C ARG A 106 7.19 11.19 18.25
N ARG A 107 6.80 12.14 17.40
CA ARG A 107 7.67 13.26 17.00
C ARG A 107 7.99 14.18 18.15
N HIS A 108 7.02 14.48 19.00
CA HIS A 108 7.19 15.28 20.20
C HIS A 108 8.20 14.60 21.15
N ARG A 109 7.98 13.32 21.45
CA ARG A 109 8.90 12.51 22.27
C ARG A 109 10.31 12.45 21.70
N ILE A 110 10.46 12.28 20.38
CA ILE A 110 11.76 12.36 19.69
C ILE A 110 12.45 13.70 19.93
N LYS A 111 11.71 14.82 19.93
CA LYS A 111 12.29 16.15 20.22
C LYS A 111 12.75 16.24 21.67
N CYS A 112 11.92 15.83 22.64
CA CYS A 112 12.29 15.80 24.06
C CYS A 112 13.56 14.97 24.29
N LEU A 113 13.60 13.75 23.76
CA LEU A 113 14.77 12.85 23.84
C LEU A 113 16.01 13.46 23.18
N LYS A 114 15.89 14.14 22.02
CA LYS A 114 17.02 14.82 21.38
C LYS A 114 17.57 15.95 22.26
N THR A 115 16.70 16.73 22.87
CA THR A 115 17.12 17.81 23.78
C THR A 115 17.78 17.25 25.03
N ALA A 116 17.22 16.21 25.65
CA ALA A 116 17.84 15.53 26.79
C ALA A 116 19.23 14.95 26.44
N VAL A 117 19.37 14.27 25.30
CA VAL A 117 20.67 13.75 24.83
C VAL A 117 21.68 14.88 24.59
N ARG A 118 21.23 16.02 24.04
CA ARG A 118 22.10 17.20 23.86
C ARG A 118 22.57 17.75 25.21
N ARG A 119 21.67 17.88 26.19
CA ARG A 119 22.01 18.39 27.53
C ARG A 119 22.99 17.47 28.27
N HIS A 120 22.76 16.16 28.27
CA HIS A 120 23.73 15.19 28.81
C HIS A 120 25.13 15.33 28.20
N MET A 121 25.21 15.50 26.88
CA MET A 121 26.50 15.67 26.19
C MET A 121 27.23 16.94 26.61
N LYS A 122 26.48 17.99 26.98
CA LYS A 122 27.06 19.26 27.41
C LYS A 122 27.54 19.20 28.86
N GLU A 123 26.75 18.57 29.73
CA GLU A 123 27.14 18.28 31.11
C GLU A 123 28.43 17.43 31.15
N ASP A 124 28.54 16.41 30.30
CA ASP A 124 29.75 15.58 30.16
C ASP A 124 30.98 16.39 29.67
N LEU A 125 30.76 17.50 28.96
CA LEU A 125 31.81 18.39 28.44
C LEU A 125 32.16 19.54 29.40
N GLY A 126 31.38 19.75 30.47
CA GLY A 126 31.57 20.86 31.42
C GLY A 126 31.44 22.24 30.77
N VAL A 127 30.63 22.37 29.72
CA VAL A 127 30.35 23.66 29.08
C VAL A 127 29.18 24.29 29.81
N ASP A 128 29.44 25.35 30.58
CA ASP A 128 28.41 26.13 31.25
C ASP A 128 27.62 26.94 30.21
N ASP A 129 26.35 26.56 30.03
CA ASP A 129 25.42 27.13 29.05
C ASP A 129 24.73 28.39 29.59
N GLU A 130 25.49 29.46 29.87
CA GLU A 130 24.88 30.74 30.28
C GLU A 130 24.13 31.44 29.12
N GLU A 131 24.36 31.03 27.87
CA GLU A 131 23.80 31.67 26.66
C GLU A 131 22.96 30.72 25.78
N GLU A 132 22.39 29.64 26.31
CA GLU A 132 21.44 28.87 25.50
C GLU A 132 20.19 29.72 25.23
N GLU A 133 19.99 30.06 23.95
CA GLU A 133 18.68 30.40 23.41
C GLU A 133 17.72 29.29 23.86
N GLN A 134 16.98 29.56 24.93
CA GLN A 134 15.92 28.68 25.40
C GLN A 134 14.86 28.65 24.29
N ASP A 135 15.02 27.69 23.37
CA ASP A 135 14.02 27.37 22.37
C ASP A 135 12.67 27.30 23.09
N GLU A 136 11.64 27.99 22.59
CA GLU A 136 10.30 28.01 23.18
C GLU A 136 9.78 26.59 23.50
N PHE A 137 10.19 25.62 22.68
CA PHE A 137 9.92 24.20 22.89
C PHE A 137 10.52 23.65 24.19
N SER A 138 11.77 24.00 24.49
CA SER A 138 12.49 23.55 25.70
C SER A 138 11.86 24.12 26.96
N MET A 139 11.43 25.40 26.96
CA MET A 139 10.71 25.99 28.09
C MET A 139 9.38 25.27 28.36
N LYS A 140 8.58 25.04 27.30
CA LYS A 140 7.24 24.46 27.43
C LYS A 140 7.24 22.99 27.91
N HIS A 141 8.31 22.25 27.63
CA HIS A 141 8.43 20.82 27.95
C HIS A 141 9.56 20.54 28.94
N HIS A 142 9.90 21.53 29.76
CA HIS A 142 11.02 21.47 30.68
C HIS A 142 10.92 20.27 31.65
N GLU A 143 9.78 20.08 32.31
CA GLU A 143 9.56 18.98 33.26
C GLU A 143 9.79 17.59 32.64
N GLU A 144 9.33 17.38 31.40
CA GLU A 144 9.54 16.11 30.71
C GLU A 144 11.01 15.89 30.34
N ILE A 145 11.69 16.96 29.91
CA ILE A 145 13.12 16.91 29.57
C ILE A 145 13.94 16.62 30.82
N GLU A 146 13.63 17.26 31.96
CA GLU A 146 14.30 17.00 33.23
C GLU A 146 14.07 15.57 33.72
N ALA A 147 12.83 15.06 33.64
CA ALA A 147 12.53 13.67 33.96
C ALA A 147 13.35 12.69 33.10
N LEU A 148 13.63 13.04 31.83
CA LEU A 148 14.50 12.25 30.95
C LEU A 148 15.97 12.33 31.33
N MET A 149 16.45 13.46 31.85
CA MET A 149 17.84 13.64 32.30
C MET A 149 18.20 12.75 33.50
N PHE A 150 17.21 12.39 34.33
CA PHE A 150 17.43 11.43 35.42
C PHE A 150 17.57 9.97 34.96
N ARG A 151 17.26 9.66 33.69
CA ARG A 151 17.43 8.32 33.13
C ARG A 151 18.86 8.11 32.65
N ARG A 152 19.27 6.84 32.52
CA ARG A 152 20.58 6.51 31.97
C ARG A 152 20.66 6.93 30.50
N LEU A 153 21.69 7.69 30.14
CA LEU A 153 21.97 8.13 28.78
C LEU A 153 21.93 7.02 27.69
N PRO A 154 22.47 5.81 27.88
CA PRO A 154 22.34 4.74 26.88
C PRO A 154 20.88 4.36 26.59
N ASP A 155 20.01 4.36 27.61
CA ASP A 155 18.60 4.00 27.47
C ASP A 155 17.84 5.09 26.70
N VAL A 156 18.12 6.36 27.01
CA VAL A 156 17.56 7.52 26.30
C VAL A 156 17.96 7.50 24.82
N LYS A 157 19.23 7.19 24.51
CA LYS A 157 19.71 7.05 23.12
C LYS A 157 19.08 5.86 22.41
N ALA A 158 18.89 4.73 23.10
CA ALA A 158 18.26 3.55 22.53
C ALA A 158 16.80 3.83 22.15
N GLU A 159 16.03 4.43 23.06
CA GLU A 159 14.65 4.86 22.81
C GLU A 159 14.57 5.87 21.65
N LEU A 160 15.47 6.86 21.61
CA LEU A 160 15.53 7.82 20.52
C LEU A 160 15.73 7.15 19.16
N LYS A 161 16.66 6.17 19.07
CA LYS A 161 16.90 5.42 17.83
C LYS A 161 15.69 4.57 17.44
N GLN A 162 15.05 3.92 18.41
CA GLN A 162 13.84 3.13 18.17
C GLN A 162 12.71 3.99 17.60
N LEU A 163 12.37 5.10 18.25
CA LEU A 163 11.29 5.98 17.80
C LEU A 163 11.60 6.62 16.44
N GLN A 164 12.87 6.95 16.16
CA GLN A 164 13.27 7.43 14.84
C GLN A 164 13.05 6.38 13.75
N HIS A 165 13.39 5.11 14.03
CA HIS A 165 13.12 4.02 13.10
C HIS A 165 11.62 3.83 12.86
N GLU A 166 10.81 3.82 13.92
CA GLU A 166 9.35 3.69 13.82
C GLU A 166 8.73 4.84 13.01
N SER A 167 9.12 6.09 13.28
CA SER A 167 8.67 7.25 12.50
C SER A 167 9.08 7.14 11.03
N GLN A 168 10.29 6.66 10.75
CA GLN A 168 10.73 6.41 9.38
C GLN A 168 9.88 5.34 8.67
N VAL A 169 9.58 4.24 9.36
CA VAL A 169 8.70 3.18 8.84
C VAL A 169 7.31 3.74 8.57
N TYR A 170 6.74 4.51 9.50
CA TYR A 170 5.45 5.18 9.32
C TYR A 170 5.45 6.07 8.07
N VAL A 171 6.44 6.95 7.93
CA VAL A 171 6.58 7.83 6.75
C VAL A 171 6.68 7.03 5.46
N SER A 172 7.40 5.91 5.45
CA SER A 172 7.51 5.04 4.27
C SER A 172 6.17 4.40 3.90
N LYS A 173 5.39 3.92 4.88
CA LYS A 173 4.06 3.33 4.68
C LYS A 173 3.07 4.35 4.14
N VAL A 174 3.02 5.55 4.74
CA VAL A 174 2.11 6.62 4.31
C VAL A 174 2.45 7.08 2.89
N LYS A 175 3.73 7.31 2.58
CA LYS A 175 4.16 7.68 1.22
C LYS A 175 3.84 6.57 0.22
N GLY A 176 4.05 5.31 0.58
CA GLY A 176 3.71 4.15 -0.25
C GLY A 176 2.21 4.11 -0.60
N ARG A 177 1.33 4.29 0.40
CA ARG A 177 -0.13 4.39 0.19
C ARG A 177 -0.48 5.55 -0.75
N GLN A 178 0.08 6.74 -0.53
CA GLN A 178 -0.18 7.91 -1.38
C GLN A 178 0.28 7.73 -2.84
N VAL A 179 1.41 7.05 -3.06
CA VAL A 179 1.88 6.75 -4.42
C VAL A 179 0.95 5.75 -5.11
N GLN A 180 0.50 4.74 -4.37
CA GLN A 180 -0.43 3.74 -4.88
C GLN A 180 -1.79 4.35 -5.26
N THR A 181 -2.37 5.19 -4.38
CA THR A 181 -3.64 5.87 -4.68
C THR A 181 -3.56 6.78 -5.90
N ARG A 182 -2.46 7.52 -6.07
CA ARG A 182 -2.22 8.32 -7.29
C ARG A 182 -2.17 7.45 -8.54
N ARG A 183 -1.43 6.34 -8.49
CA ARG A 183 -1.32 5.42 -9.62
C ARG A 183 -2.68 4.82 -9.99
N ASP A 184 -3.49 4.45 -9.00
CA ASP A 184 -4.82 3.90 -9.21
C ASP A 184 -5.80 4.96 -9.74
N ALA A 185 -5.69 6.21 -9.30
CA ALA A 185 -6.45 7.33 -9.85
C ALA A 185 -6.14 7.56 -11.34
N VAL A 186 -4.85 7.61 -11.72
CA VAL A 186 -4.44 7.74 -13.13
C VAL A 186 -4.97 6.59 -13.96
N ARG A 187 -4.85 5.35 -13.45
CA ARG A 187 -5.37 4.17 -14.14
C ARG A 187 -6.89 4.25 -14.36
N LYS A 188 -7.65 4.68 -13.34
CA LYS A 188 -9.10 4.87 -13.44
C LYS A 188 -9.46 5.93 -14.48
N GLU A 189 -8.77 7.06 -14.48
CA GLU A 189 -8.99 8.14 -15.45
C GLU A 189 -8.73 7.71 -16.89
N VAL A 190 -7.65 6.95 -17.13
CA VAL A 190 -7.32 6.46 -18.47
C VAL A 190 -8.36 5.46 -18.95
N ILE A 191 -8.76 4.52 -18.10
CA ILE A 191 -9.84 3.56 -18.42
C ILE A 191 -11.15 4.31 -18.72
N LYS A 192 -11.48 5.34 -17.93
CA LYS A 192 -12.69 6.16 -18.12
C LYS A 192 -12.68 6.86 -19.47
N ARG A 193 -11.54 7.44 -19.88
CA ARG A 193 -11.38 8.08 -21.21
C ARG A 193 -11.55 7.07 -22.35
N GLU A 194 -10.99 5.88 -22.20
CA GLU A 194 -11.10 4.80 -23.19
C GLU A 194 -12.54 4.32 -23.34
N VAL A 195 -13.24 4.10 -22.22
CA VAL A 195 -14.67 3.71 -22.23
C VAL A 195 -15.52 4.78 -22.88
N ALA A 196 -15.25 6.07 -22.63
CA ALA A 196 -15.94 7.18 -23.30
C ALA A 196 -15.67 7.22 -24.81
N ALA A 197 -14.45 6.89 -25.25
CA ALA A 197 -14.09 6.81 -26.67
C ALA A 197 -14.82 5.66 -27.39
N VAL A 198 -15.04 4.54 -26.70
CA VAL A 198 -15.85 3.43 -27.22
C VAL A 198 -17.31 3.79 -27.30
N ARG A 199 -17.85 4.41 -26.23
CA ARG A 199 -19.25 4.84 -26.20
C ARG A 199 -19.58 5.87 -27.28
N SER A 200 -18.63 6.73 -27.63
CA SER A 200 -18.75 7.69 -28.74
C SER A 200 -18.50 7.10 -30.13
N GLY A 201 -18.24 5.79 -30.23
CA GLY A 201 -18.00 5.10 -31.50
C GLY A 201 -16.62 5.37 -32.13
N LYS A 202 -15.75 6.16 -31.48
CA LYS A 202 -14.38 6.44 -31.97
C LYS A 202 -13.49 5.20 -31.93
N LYS A 203 -13.78 4.26 -31.01
CA LYS A 203 -13.07 2.99 -30.86
C LYS A 203 -14.08 1.86 -30.78
N LEU A 204 -13.73 0.71 -31.37
CA LEU A 204 -14.60 -0.47 -31.35
C LEU A 204 -14.59 -1.21 -30.00
N ARG A 205 -13.47 -1.15 -29.25
CA ARG A 205 -13.30 -1.88 -27.98
C ARG A 205 -12.50 -1.09 -26.95
N PRO A 206 -12.80 -1.23 -25.65
CA PRO A 206 -12.05 -0.55 -24.60
C PRO A 206 -10.64 -1.11 -24.52
N PHE A 207 -9.65 -0.23 -24.69
CA PHE A 207 -8.25 -0.59 -24.62
C PHE A 207 -7.77 -0.52 -23.16
N ILE A 208 -7.22 -1.63 -22.64
CA ILE A 208 -6.59 -1.65 -21.32
C ILE A 208 -5.12 -1.21 -21.50
N PRO A 209 -4.71 -0.07 -20.93
CA PRO A 209 -3.36 0.44 -21.12
C PRO A 209 -2.29 -0.53 -20.59
N LYS A 210 -1.17 -0.61 -21.30
CA LYS A 210 -0.01 -1.40 -20.85
C LYS A 210 0.59 -0.75 -19.60
N ARG A 211 1.21 -1.56 -18.73
CA ARG A 211 1.88 -1.08 -17.50
C ARG A 211 2.92 0.02 -17.79
N SER A 212 3.62 -0.05 -18.92
CA SER A 212 4.61 0.97 -19.32
C SER A 212 3.97 2.31 -19.68
N GLN A 213 2.78 2.31 -20.30
CA GLN A 213 2.04 3.52 -20.64
C GLN A 213 1.54 4.22 -19.37
N LEU A 214 0.91 3.47 -18.45
CA LEU A 214 0.48 4.01 -17.16
C LEU A 214 1.64 4.63 -16.38
N LYS A 215 2.82 4.00 -16.40
CA LYS A 215 4.02 4.57 -15.76
C LYS A 215 4.44 5.90 -16.40
N ARG A 216 4.37 6.03 -17.73
CA ARG A 216 4.70 7.28 -18.43
C ARG A 216 3.71 8.38 -18.08
N GLU A 217 2.42 8.08 -18.01
CA GLU A 217 1.38 9.05 -17.65
C GLU A 217 1.50 9.51 -16.20
N VAL A 218 1.73 8.60 -15.26
CA VAL A 218 1.99 8.95 -13.85
C VAL A 218 3.23 9.86 -13.72
N LEU A 219 4.29 9.58 -14.48
CA LEU A 219 5.48 10.43 -14.50
C LEU A 219 5.20 11.79 -15.15
N ALA A 220 4.43 11.83 -16.24
CA ALA A 220 4.05 13.08 -16.89
C ALA A 220 3.27 13.99 -15.95
N GLU A 221 2.26 13.45 -15.23
CA GLU A 221 1.50 14.20 -14.24
C GLU A 221 2.40 14.69 -13.08
N ALA A 222 3.38 13.89 -12.67
CA ALA A 222 4.34 14.28 -11.65
C ALA A 222 5.23 15.45 -12.11
N PHE A 223 5.69 15.45 -13.36
CA PHE A 223 6.47 16.55 -13.93
C PHE A 223 5.63 17.81 -14.13
N GLU A 224 4.39 17.68 -14.62
CA GLU A 224 3.47 18.81 -14.76
C GLU A 224 3.20 19.49 -13.40
N LYS A 225 3.02 18.71 -12.33
CA LYS A 225 2.91 19.24 -10.97
C LYS A 225 4.18 19.93 -10.49
N LEU A 226 5.35 19.43 -10.87
CA LEU A 226 6.64 20.02 -10.50
C LEU A 226 6.87 21.35 -11.22
N GLU A 227 6.54 21.40 -12.51
CA GLU A 227 6.60 22.59 -13.35
C GLU A 227 5.62 23.65 -12.85
N LYS A 228 4.39 23.27 -12.47
CA LYS A 228 3.42 24.18 -11.84
C LYS A 228 3.92 24.77 -10.51
N LYS A 229 4.71 24.03 -9.74
CA LYS A 229 5.19 24.46 -8.42
C LYS A 229 6.44 25.34 -8.47
N GLY A 230 7.35 25.10 -9.41
CA GLY A 230 8.64 25.79 -9.42
C GLY A 230 9.23 26.01 -10.82
N GLY A 231 8.39 25.93 -11.85
CA GLY A 231 8.77 26.10 -13.25
C GLY A 231 9.75 25.04 -13.76
N LYS A 232 10.39 25.37 -14.88
CA LYS A 232 11.40 24.51 -15.52
C LYS A 232 12.60 24.25 -14.62
N GLY A 233 13.06 25.26 -13.88
CA GLY A 233 14.20 25.12 -12.97
C GLY A 233 14.00 24.09 -11.86
N ALA A 234 12.76 23.87 -11.40
CA ALA A 234 12.47 22.79 -10.44
C ALA A 234 12.58 21.40 -11.08
N VAL A 235 12.14 21.26 -12.34
CA VAL A 235 12.25 20.03 -13.13
C VAL A 235 13.72 19.71 -13.39
N ASP A 236 14.52 20.69 -13.80
CA ASP A 236 15.95 20.52 -14.06
C ASP A 236 16.71 20.06 -12.81
N LYS A 237 16.49 20.74 -11.67
CA LYS A 237 17.06 20.33 -10.37
C LYS A 237 16.67 18.90 -9.98
N TYR A 238 15.46 18.46 -10.30
CA TYR A 238 15.03 17.09 -10.05
C TYR A 238 15.77 16.09 -10.95
N LEU A 239 15.92 16.41 -12.24
CA LEU A 239 16.63 15.57 -13.21
C LEU A 239 18.13 15.47 -12.86
N GLU A 240 18.78 16.57 -12.50
CA GLU A 240 20.17 16.60 -12.03
C GLU A 240 20.38 15.71 -10.81
N ARG A 241 19.48 15.79 -9.83
CA ARG A 241 19.53 14.96 -8.62
C ARG A 241 19.41 13.47 -8.97
N LYS A 242 18.50 13.11 -9.89
CA LYS A 242 18.35 11.72 -10.35
C LYS A 242 19.54 11.24 -11.18
N ALA A 243 20.15 12.11 -12.00
CA ALA A 243 21.37 11.79 -12.75
C ALA A 243 22.55 11.52 -11.81
N LYS A 244 22.78 12.39 -10.81
CA LYS A 244 23.83 12.24 -9.79
C LYS A 244 23.64 10.96 -8.97
N GLY A 245 22.40 10.60 -8.62
CA GLY A 245 22.09 9.37 -7.90
C GLY A 245 22.48 8.10 -8.66
N ARG A 246 22.28 8.06 -9.99
CA ARG A 246 22.69 6.93 -10.83
C ARG A 246 24.20 6.80 -10.94
N HIS A 247 24.92 7.93 -10.93
CA HIS A 247 26.38 7.92 -10.98
C HIS A 247 27.01 7.36 -9.70
N ARG A 248 26.45 7.66 -8.52
CA ARG A 248 26.95 7.14 -7.23
C ARG A 248 26.71 5.64 -7.01
N MET A 249 25.93 4.98 -7.85
CA MET A 249 25.64 3.54 -7.76
C MET A 249 26.38 2.70 -8.81
N LYS A 250 27.23 3.32 -9.64
CA LYS A 250 28.21 2.63 -10.46
C LYS A 250 29.55 2.66 -9.75
#